data_AF-A0A2D5ETZ1-F1
#
_entry.id   AF-A0A2D5ETZ1-F1
#
_cell.length_a   1.000
_cell.length_b   1.000
_cell.length_c   1.000
_cell.angle_alpha   90.00
_cell.angle_beta   90.00
_cell.angle_gamma   90.00
#
_symmetry.space_group_name_H-M   'P 1'
#
loop_
_entity.id
_entity.type
_entity.pdbx_description
1 polymer ?
#
loop_
_entity_poly.entity_id
_entity_poly.type
_entity_poly.pdbx_seq_one_letter_code
_entity_poly.pdbx_strand_id
1 'polypeptide(L)'
;MSETRERLAGELMPTEWRMLVDHFRRDGLFLVDGTVALLDVAVAVADDAKDAVQAWIESGQLRRPTREEAGRWESEEGSQFLVVIVQPFVLAQRVEDVRTEGGAEA
;
A
#
# COMPACT_ATOMS: atom_id res chain seq x y z
N MET A 1 17.29 -0.18 14.48
CA MET A 1 16.08 -0.49 13.70
C MET A 1 14.91 -0.44 14.65
N SER A 2 13.81 0.24 14.31
CA SER A 2 12.67 0.35 15.22
C SER A 2 11.86 -0.95 15.18
N GLU A 3 11.51 -1.53 16.34
CA GLU A 3 10.75 -2.81 16.44
C GLU A 3 9.48 -2.82 15.56
N THR A 4 8.78 -1.68 15.47
CA THR A 4 7.59 -1.52 14.62
C THR A 4 7.88 -1.75 13.15
N ARG A 5 9.02 -1.26 12.63
CA ARG A 5 9.40 -1.40 11.22
C ARG A 5 9.69 -2.86 10.90
N GLU A 6 10.39 -3.58 11.77
CA GLU A 6 10.71 -4.99 11.58
C GLU A 6 9.45 -5.87 11.62
N ARG A 7 8.54 -5.61 12.57
CA ARG A 7 7.25 -6.28 12.64
C ARG A 7 6.44 -6.06 11.35
N LEU A 8 6.29 -4.81 10.93
CA LEU A 8 5.52 -4.46 9.73
C LEU A 8 6.17 -4.99 8.45
N ALA A 9 7.50 -5.05 8.39
CA ALA A 9 8.21 -5.65 7.26
C ALA A 9 7.91 -7.15 7.13
N GLY A 10 7.75 -7.86 8.26
CA GLY A 10 7.32 -9.26 8.27
C GLY A 10 5.85 -9.46 7.88
N GLU A 11 5.02 -8.43 8.02
CA GLU A 11 3.59 -8.44 7.66
C GLU A 11 3.36 -8.03 6.19
N LEU A 12 4.42 -7.60 5.47
CA LEU A 12 4.34 -7.30 4.05
C LEU A 12 4.05 -8.58 3.28
N MET A 13 2.92 -8.61 2.58
CA MET A 13 2.51 -9.75 1.80
C MET A 13 2.09 -9.33 0.39
N PRO A 14 2.62 -9.98 -0.66
CA PRO A 14 2.12 -9.79 -2.01
C PRO A 14 0.76 -10.49 -2.13
N THR A 15 -0.20 -9.82 -2.77
CA THR A 15 -1.55 -10.30 -2.97
C THR A 15 -2.13 -9.74 -4.27
N GLU A 16 -3.27 -10.26 -4.67
CA GLU A 16 -4.00 -9.79 -5.86
C GLU A 16 -5.14 -8.87 -5.47
N TRP A 17 -5.56 -8.02 -6.41
CA TRP A 17 -6.69 -7.12 -6.19
C TRP A 17 -7.96 -7.82 -5.68
N ARG A 18 -8.24 -9.04 -6.17
CA ARG A 18 -9.39 -9.86 -5.75
C ARG A 18 -9.47 -10.09 -4.24
N MET A 19 -8.33 -10.21 -3.56
CA MET A 19 -8.27 -10.38 -2.11
C MET A 19 -8.50 -9.07 -1.34
N LEU A 20 -8.29 -7.94 -2.01
CA LEU A 20 -8.45 -6.60 -1.45
C LEU A 20 -9.87 -6.04 -1.63
N VAL A 21 -10.67 -6.58 -2.55
CA VAL A 21 -12.05 -6.14 -2.79
C VAL A 21 -12.89 -6.14 -1.51
N ASP A 22 -12.75 -7.13 -0.63
CA ASP A 22 -13.51 -7.17 0.63
C ASP A 22 -13.09 -6.03 1.58
N HIS A 23 -11.79 -5.76 1.67
CA HIS A 23 -11.22 -4.66 2.48
C HIS A 23 -11.59 -3.30 1.91
N PHE A 24 -11.59 -3.17 0.58
CA PHE A 24 -12.06 -1.99 -0.13
C PHE A 24 -13.53 -1.70 0.17
N ARG A 25 -14.40 -2.72 0.13
CA ARG A 25 -15.82 -2.57 0.45
C ARG A 25 -16.08 -2.12 1.90
N ARG A 26 -15.15 -2.43 2.82
CA ARG A 26 -15.21 -2.01 4.22
C ARG A 26 -14.62 -0.63 4.47
N ASP A 27 -14.22 0.09 3.43
CA ASP A 27 -13.63 1.44 3.53
C ASP A 27 -12.30 1.48 4.32
N GLY A 28 -11.68 0.32 4.51
CA GLY A 28 -10.43 0.14 5.28
C GLY A 28 -9.18 0.02 4.43
N LEU A 29 -9.29 0.15 3.10
CA LEU A 29 -8.19 0.02 2.15
C LEU A 29 -7.69 1.39 1.69
N PHE A 30 -6.38 1.60 1.80
CA PHE A 30 -5.69 2.75 1.22
C PHE A 30 -4.64 2.28 0.22
N LEU A 31 -4.45 3.08 -0.81
CA LEU A 31 -3.42 2.93 -1.82
C LEU A 31 -2.29 3.90 -1.57
N VAL A 32 -1.09 3.35 -1.60
CA VAL A 32 0.18 4.04 -1.49
C VAL A 32 0.81 4.09 -2.87
N ASP A 33 1.17 5.29 -3.30
CA ASP A 33 1.91 5.56 -4.53
C ASP A 33 3.36 5.06 -4.39
N GLY A 34 3.98 4.54 -5.45
CA GLY A 34 5.37 4.03 -5.40
C GLY A 34 6.44 5.11 -5.45
N THR A 35 6.07 6.39 -5.43
CA THR A 35 6.99 7.46 -5.02
C THR A 35 7.40 7.37 -3.54
N VAL A 36 6.61 6.67 -2.70
CA VAL A 36 6.92 6.43 -1.28
C VAL A 36 6.95 4.95 -0.94
N ALA A 37 7.77 4.57 0.03
CA ALA A 37 7.84 3.19 0.48
C ALA A 37 6.61 2.84 1.34
N LEU A 38 5.92 1.75 0.97
CA LEU A 38 4.78 1.21 1.73
C LEU A 38 5.11 1.02 3.22
N LEU A 39 6.32 0.55 3.52
CA LEU A 39 6.77 0.32 4.89
C LEU A 39 6.91 1.62 5.70
N ASP A 40 7.40 2.71 5.09
CA ASP A 40 7.53 4.00 5.78
C ASP A 40 6.15 4.61 6.06
N VAL A 41 5.21 4.48 5.13
CA VAL A 41 3.80 4.86 5.36
C VAL A 41 3.18 4.01 6.47
N ALA A 42 3.42 2.69 6.47
CA ALA A 42 2.90 1.78 7.49
C ALA A 42 3.40 2.10 8.89
N VAL A 43 4.70 2.41 9.03
CA VAL A 43 5.31 2.84 10.30
C VAL A 43 4.67 4.13 10.77
N ALA A 44 4.51 5.12 9.90
CA ALA A 44 3.88 6.39 10.25
C ALA A 44 2.41 6.23 10.67
N VAL A 45 1.64 5.36 10.00
CA VAL A 45 0.26 5.04 10.41
C VAL A 45 0.25 4.32 11.77
N ALA A 46 1.18 3.40 12.01
CA ALA A 46 1.30 2.68 13.28
C ALA A 46 1.74 3.59 14.44
N ASP A 47 2.53 4.62 14.16
CA ASP A 47 2.98 5.63 15.12
C ASP A 47 1.94 6.75 15.34
N ASP A 48 0.76 6.68 14.68
CA ASP A 48 -0.26 7.73 14.68
C ASP A 48 0.29 9.10 14.21
N ALA A 49 1.27 9.09 13.29
CA ALA A 49 1.92 10.28 12.74
C ALA A 49 1.00 11.02 11.75
N LYS A 50 -0.05 11.65 12.27
CA LYS A 50 -1.11 12.33 11.51
C LYS A 50 -0.58 13.38 10.54
N ASP A 51 0.41 14.18 10.93
CA ASP A 51 1.01 15.18 10.04
C ASP A 51 1.63 14.56 8.78
N ALA A 52 2.36 13.45 8.92
CA ALA A 52 2.97 12.75 7.79
C ALA A 52 1.91 12.11 6.89
N VAL A 53 0.94 11.42 7.51
CA VAL A 53 -0.19 10.80 6.81
C VAL A 53 -1.00 11.83 6.03
N GLN A 54 -1.29 12.97 6.64
CA GLN A 54 -2.01 14.07 6.00
C GLN A 54 -1.23 14.65 4.82
N ALA A 55 0.08 14.87 4.97
CA ALA A 55 0.92 15.37 3.88
C ALA A 55 0.91 14.43 2.65
N TRP A 56 0.92 13.11 2.86
CA TRP A 56 0.80 12.16 1.74
C TRP A 56 -0.58 12.17 1.10
N ILE A 57 -1.65 12.37 1.89
CA ILE A 57 -3.01 12.52 1.36
C ILE A 57 -3.12 13.78 0.51
N GLU A 58 -2.64 14.91 1.01
CA GLU A 58 -2.66 16.19 0.28
C GLU A 58 -1.81 16.16 -0.98
N SER A 59 -0.69 15.42 -0.95
CA SER A 59 0.18 15.23 -2.11
C SER A 59 -0.34 14.18 -3.09
N GLY A 60 -1.40 13.44 -2.76
CA GLY A 60 -1.93 12.33 -3.57
C GLY A 60 -1.14 11.02 -3.51
N GLN A 61 -0.12 10.94 -2.63
CA GLN A 61 0.72 9.75 -2.42
C GLN A 61 0.01 8.67 -1.60
N LEU A 62 -0.91 9.07 -0.71
CA LEU A 62 -1.77 8.16 0.04
C LEU A 62 -3.23 8.49 -0.25
N ARG A 63 -3.95 7.58 -0.89
CA ARG A 63 -5.35 7.84 -1.27
C ARG A 63 -6.17 6.58 -1.25
N ARG A 64 -7.48 6.71 -1.30
CA ARG A 64 -8.36 5.54 -1.45
C ARG A 64 -8.49 5.17 -2.93
N PRO A 65 -8.60 3.87 -3.24
CA PRO A 65 -8.99 3.45 -4.58
C PRO A 65 -10.32 4.07 -4.98
N THR A 66 -10.42 4.51 -6.23
CA THR A 66 -11.73 4.82 -6.80
C THR A 66 -12.44 3.55 -7.26
N ARG A 67 -13.77 3.59 -7.38
CA ARG A 67 -14.56 2.47 -7.91
C ARG A 67 -14.17 2.14 -9.36
N GLU A 68 -13.76 3.13 -10.13
CA GLU A 68 -13.31 2.97 -11.51
C GLU A 68 -12.01 2.18 -11.58
N GLU A 69 -11.03 2.56 -10.75
CA GLU A 69 -9.76 1.82 -10.63
C GLU A 69 -9.98 0.39 -10.11
N ALA A 70 -10.84 0.24 -9.12
CA ALA A 70 -11.23 -1.07 -8.61
C ALA A 70 -11.78 -1.97 -9.72
N GLY A 71 -12.71 -1.45 -10.54
CA GLY A 71 -13.27 -2.20 -11.67
C GLY A 71 -12.23 -2.52 -12.75
N ARG A 72 -11.27 -1.61 -12.97
CA ARG A 72 -10.15 -1.83 -13.88
C ARG A 72 -9.27 -2.98 -13.39
N TRP A 73 -8.82 -2.97 -12.14
CA TRP A 73 -7.96 -4.05 -11.60
C TRP A 73 -8.68 -5.38 -11.42
N GLU A 74 -10.01 -5.36 -11.26
CA GLU A 74 -10.80 -6.60 -11.32
C GLU A 74 -10.80 -7.21 -12.73
N SER A 75 -10.71 -6.37 -13.77
CA SER A 75 -10.68 -6.80 -15.17
C SER A 75 -9.27 -7.08 -15.69
N GLU A 76 -8.23 -6.45 -15.11
CA GLU A 76 -6.83 -6.72 -15.44
C GLU A 76 -6.32 -7.96 -14.69
N GLU A 77 -6.27 -9.07 -15.42
CA GLU A 77 -5.69 -10.33 -14.94
C GLU A 77 -4.19 -10.14 -14.65
N GLY A 78 -3.78 -10.42 -13.41
CA GLY A 78 -2.38 -10.27 -12.97
C GLY A 78 -2.04 -8.97 -12.23
N SER A 79 -3.05 -8.18 -11.81
CA SER A 79 -2.81 -6.99 -10.98
C SER A 79 -2.26 -7.37 -9.60
N GLN A 80 -0.93 -7.29 -9.44
CA GLN A 80 -0.23 -7.60 -8.19
C GLN A 80 -0.07 -6.37 -7.30
N PHE A 81 -0.39 -6.55 -6.02
CA PHE A 81 -0.29 -5.54 -4.98
C PHE A 81 0.55 -6.07 -3.83
N LEU A 82 1.39 -5.22 -3.26
CA LEU A 82 2.01 -5.45 -1.97
C LEU A 82 1.14 -4.82 -0.90
N VAL A 83 0.85 -5.54 0.18
CA VAL A 83 -0.02 -5.03 1.25
C VAL A 83 0.61 -5.21 2.62
N VAL A 84 0.22 -4.33 3.53
CA VAL A 84 0.59 -4.39 4.94
C VAL A 84 -0.62 -4.04 5.80
N ILE A 85 -0.78 -4.79 6.88
CA ILE A 85 -1.91 -4.68 7.79
C ILE A 85 -1.47 -3.79 8.96
N VAL A 86 -2.08 -2.60 9.07
CA VAL A 86 -1.87 -1.66 10.17
C VAL A 86 -3.21 -1.41 10.82
N GLN A 87 -3.63 -2.34 11.68
CA GLN A 87 -4.99 -2.36 12.22
C GLN A 87 -5.40 -0.99 12.81
N PRO A 88 -6.61 -0.50 12.47
CA PRO A 88 -7.68 -1.19 11.73
C PRO A 88 -7.61 -1.06 10.19
N PHE A 89 -6.54 -0.49 9.63
CA PHE A 89 -6.42 -0.17 8.20
C PHE A 89 -5.53 -1.15 7.44
N VAL A 90 -5.72 -1.23 6.13
CA VAL A 90 -4.89 -1.99 5.20
C VAL A 90 -4.32 -1.03 4.17
N LEU A 91 -2.99 -1.02 4.06
CA LEU A 91 -2.29 -0.25 3.05
C LEU A 91 -1.89 -1.19 1.91
N ALA A 92 -2.12 -0.76 0.68
CA ALA A 92 -1.78 -1.50 -0.53
C ALA A 92 -0.96 -0.62 -1.48
N GLN A 93 -0.01 -1.21 -2.18
CA GLN A 93 0.82 -0.55 -3.18
C GLN A 93 0.90 -1.43 -4.41
N ARG A 94 0.80 -0.85 -5.61
CA ARG A 94 0.97 -1.62 -6.85
C ARG A 94 2.41 -2.07 -6.98
N VAL A 95 2.63 -3.35 -7.29
CA VAL A 95 3.99 -3.88 -7.54
C VAL A 95 4.59 -3.24 -8.79
N GLU A 96 3.76 -2.86 -9.76
CA GLU A 96 4.19 -2.15 -10.98
C GLU A 96 4.75 -0.75 -10.70
N ASP A 97 4.42 -0.15 -9.56
CA ASP A 97 4.90 1.17 -9.15
C ASP A 97 6.19 1.09 -8.31
N VAL A 98 6.49 -0.10 -7.77
CA VAL A 98 7.78 -0.38 -7.16
C VAL A 98 8.81 -0.34 -8.28
N ARG A 99 9.44 0.82 -8.48
CA ARG A 99 10.58 0.95 -9.37
C ARG A 99 11.57 -0.13 -8.95
N THR A 100 11.75 -1.13 -9.81
CA THR A 100 12.84 -2.09 -9.73
C THR A 100 14.15 -1.32 -9.82
N GLU A 101 14.60 -0.76 -8.70
CA GLU A 101 16.01 -0.47 -8.48
C GLU A 101 16.66 -1.80 -8.10
N GLY A 102 17.13 -2.54 -9.11
CA GLY A 102 17.90 -3.76 -8.92
C GLY A 102 17.84 -4.73 -10.09
N GLY A 103 18.65 -4.48 -11.12
CA GLY A 103 18.82 -5.43 -12.23
C GLY A 103 19.74 -4.96 -13.37
N ALA A 104 20.72 -4.11 -13.08
CA ALA A 104 21.89 -3.91 -13.94
C ALA A 104 23.06 -4.67 -13.32
N GLU A 105 23.15 -5.99 -13.57
CA GLU A 105 24.38 -6.77 -13.40
C GLU A 105 24.42 -7.85 -14.49
N ALA A 106 25.17 -7.58 -15.56
CA ALA A 106 25.78 -8.55 -16.47
C ALA A 106 27.04 -7.92 -17.10
#